data_AF-A0A530AK85-F1
#
_entry.id   AF-A0A530AK85-F1
#
_cell.length_a   1.000
_cell.length_b   1.000
_cell.length_c   1.000
_cell.angle_alpha   90.00
_cell.angle_beta   90.00
_cell.angle_gamma   90.00
#
_symmetry.space_group_name_H-M   'P 1'
#
loop_
_entity.id
_entity.type
_entity.pdbx_description
1 polymer ?
#
loop_
_entity_poly.entity_id
_entity_poly.type
_entity_poly.pdbx_seq_one_letter_code
_entity_poly.pdbx_strand_id
1 'polypeptide(L)' 'MDVIVLGGGLMGTASAYFLARRGARVTLIERN' A
#
# COMPACT_ATOMS: atom_id res chain seq x y z
N MET A 1 12.53 -3.89 2.53
CA MET A 1 12.15 -2.47 2.43
C MET A 1 10.74 -2.34 2.97
N ASP A 2 10.52 -1.37 3.85
CA ASP A 2 9.23 -1.10 4.46
C ASP A 2 8.59 0.09 3.73
N VAL A 3 7.31 -0.04 3.36
CA VAL A 3 6.58 0.95 2.57
C VAL A 3 5.28 1.29 3.27
N ILE A 4 4.99 2.58 3.42
CA ILE A 4 3.71 3.07 3.92
C ILE A 4 2.98 3.72 2.76
N VAL A 5 1.74 3.29 2.53
CA VAL A 5 0.87 3.87 1.50
C VAL A 5 -0.25 4.64 2.21
N LEU A 6 -0.33 5.95 1.92
CA LEU A 6 -1.32 6.85 2.49
C LEU A 6 -2.45 7.08 1.48
N GLY A 7 -3.68 6.72 1.86
CA GLY A 7 -4.85 6.73 0.99
C GLY A 7 -5.19 5.32 0.46
N GLY A 8 -6.41 4.87 0.73
CA GLY A 8 -7.00 3.57 0.37
C GLY A 8 -7.93 3.62 -0.84
N GLY A 9 -7.91 4.70 -1.61
CA GLY A 9 -8.55 4.76 -2.92
C GLY A 9 -7.96 3.77 -3.93
N LEU A 10 -8.55 3.68 -5.12
CA LEU A 10 -8.18 2.72 -6.17
C LEU A 10 -6.66 2.62 -6.39
N MET A 11 -5.99 3.76 -6.53
CA MET A 11 -4.55 3.81 -6.81
C MET A 11 -3.70 3.43 -5.59
N GLY A 12 -4.09 3.83 -4.38
CA GLY A 12 -3.35 3.50 -3.17
C GLY A 12 -3.39 2.00 -2.88
N THR A 13 -4.57 1.41 -3.00
CA THR A 13 -4.76 -0.02 -2.78
C THR A 13 -4.08 -0.86 -3.87
N ALA A 14 -4.16 -0.45 -5.15
CA ALA A 14 -3.45 -1.11 -6.24
C ALA A 14 -1.92 -1.06 -6.06
N SER A 15 -1.40 0.10 -5.63
CA SER A 15 0.03 0.29 -5.36
C SER A 15 0.48 -0.59 -4.19
N ALA A 16 -0.27 -0.59 -3.09
CA ALA A 16 0.02 -1.43 -1.92
C ALA A 16 0.02 -2.93 -2.27
N TYR A 17 -0.95 -3.37 -3.07
CA TYR A 17 -1.05 -4.75 -3.54
C TYR A 17 0.15 -5.16 -4.40
N PHE A 18 0.54 -4.34 -5.38
CA PHE A 18 1.69 -4.64 -6.25
C PHE A 18 3.00 -4.68 -5.48
N LEU A 19 3.18 -3.77 -4.52
CA LEU A 19 4.38 -3.72 -3.68
C LEU A 19 4.44 -4.93 -2.73
N ALA A 20 3.31 -5.31 -2.12
CA ALA A 20 3.23 -6.50 -1.28
C ALA A 20 3.54 -7.79 -2.07
N ARG A 21 3.03 -7.93 -3.30
CA ARG A 21 3.33 -9.07 -4.19
C ARG A 21 4.80 -9.18 -4.59
N ARG A 22 5.55 -8.08 -4.55
CA ARG A 22 6.99 -8.06 -4.79
C ARG A 22 7.82 -8.34 -3.53
N GLY A 23 7.18 -8.65 -2.41
CA GLY A 23 7.84 -8.99 -1.14
C GLY A 23 8.18 -7.78 -0.28
N ALA A 24 7.67 -6.58 -0.60
CA ALA A 24 7.79 -5.44 0.30
C ALA A 24 6.83 -5.62 1.49
N ARG A 25 7.27 -5.21 2.69
CA ARG A 25 6.35 -5.04 3.83
C ARG A 25 5.62 -3.73 3.64
N VAL A 26 4.30 -3.81 3.43
CA VAL A 26 3.47 -2.66 3.13
C VAL A 26 2.45 -2.43 4.24
N THR A 27 2.34 -1.18 4.69
CA THR A 27 1.27 -0.72 5.58
C THR A 27 0.43 0.31 4.83
N LEU A 28 -0.83 -0.02 4.53
CA LEU A 28 -1.81 0.91 3.97
C LEU A 28 -2.52 1.63 5.10
N ILE A 29 -2.54 2.96 5.08
CA ILE A 29 -3.27 3.79 6.04
C ILE A 29 -4.26 4.65 5.26
N GLU A 30 -5.54 4.50 5.57
CA GLU A 30 -6.61 5.35 5.04
C GLU A 30 -7.21 6.19 6.17
N ARG A 31 -7.59 7.43 5.87
CA ARG A 31 -8.25 8.34 6.80
C ARG A 31 -9.76 8.36 6.51
N ASN A 32 -10.45 7.27 6.81
CA ASN A 32 -11.92 7.20 6.81
C ASN A 32 -12.39 6.26 7.91
#